data_AF-A0A1F3CAD6-F1
#
_entry.id   AF-A0A1F3CAD6-F1
#
_cell.length_a   1.000
_cell.length_b   1.000
_cell.length_c   1.000
_cell.angle_alpha   90.00
_cell.angle_beta   90.00
_cell.angle_gamma   90.00
#
_symmetry.space_group_name_H-M   'P 1'
#
loop_
_entity.id
_entity.type
_entity.pdbx_description
1 polymer ?
#
loop_
_entity_poly.entity_id
_entity_poly.type
_entity_poly.pdbx_seq_one_letter_code
_entity_poly.pdbx_strand_id
1 'polypeptide(L)' 'MSKLGTTSKPAIVKVQTQDRAFEIMKICSDNNWQVIVGIEPDKKEDISDVERLLNPPKPVISKS' A
#
# COMPACT_ATOMS: atom_id res chain seq x y z
N MET A 1 -10.32 -12.35 8.05
CA MET A 1 -9.16 -11.45 7.83
C MET A 1 -9.39 -10.68 6.54
N SER A 2 -9.54 -9.35 6.59
CA SER A 2 -9.70 -8.54 5.38
C SER A 2 -8.37 -8.44 4.63
N LYS A 3 -8.40 -8.65 3.31
CA LYS A 3 -7.22 -8.54 2.43
C LYS A 3 -6.84 -7.06 2.32
N LEU A 4 -5.55 -6.75 2.46
CA LEU A 4 -5.02 -5.40 2.23
C LEU A 4 -5.34 -4.95 0.79
N GLY A 5 -5.54 -3.66 0.58
CA GLY A 5 -5.90 -3.10 -0.73
C GLY A 5 -7.38 -3.27 -1.10
N THR A 6 -8.27 -3.57 -0.14
CA THR A 6 -9.72 -3.67 -0.38
C THR A 6 -10.47 -2.53 0.30
N THR A 7 -11.74 -2.31 -0.03
CA THR A 7 -12.55 -1.24 0.59
C THR A 7 -12.63 -1.34 2.12
N SER A 8 -12.61 -2.56 2.66
CA SER A 8 -12.62 -2.78 4.12
C SER A 8 -11.24 -2.69 4.77
N LYS A 9 -10.17 -2.73 3.98
CA LYS A 9 -8.78 -2.58 4.43
C LYS A 9 -7.93 -1.96 3.30
N PRO A 10 -8.04 -0.65 3.06
CA PRO A 10 -7.23 0.02 2.07
C PRO A 10 -5.76 0.03 2.51
N ALA A 11 -4.84 0.12 1.55
CA ALA A 11 -3.44 0.41 1.84
C ALA A 11 -3.30 1.85 2.34
N ILE A 12 -2.54 2.07 3.41
CA ILE A 12 -2.26 3.41 3.91
C ILE A 12 -0.81 3.72 3.61
N VAL A 13 -0.58 4.85 2.94
CA VAL A 13 0.77 5.33 2.66
C VAL A 13 0.93 6.80 3.03
N LYS A 14 2.16 7.16 3.37
CA LYS A 14 2.58 8.53 3.63
C LYS A 14 3.74 8.87 2.70
N VAL A 15 3.63 9.98 2.01
CA VAL A 15 4.64 10.46 1.07
C VAL A 15 4.95 11.92 1.35
N GLN A 16 6.11 12.39 0.92
CA GLN A 16 6.50 13.79 1.17
C GLN A 16 5.99 14.76 0.09
N THR A 17 5.71 14.27 -1.11
CA THR A 17 5.37 15.11 -2.26
C THR A 17 4.11 14.63 -2.96
N GLN A 18 3.46 15.55 -3.67
CA GLN A 18 2.30 15.24 -4.48
C GLN A 18 2.64 14.34 -5.67
N ASP A 19 3.80 14.52 -6.30
CA ASP A 19 4.24 13.66 -7.40
C ASP A 19 4.35 12.20 -6.95
N ARG A 20 4.93 11.98 -5.76
CA ARG A 20 5.02 10.64 -5.17
C ARG A 20 3.64 10.06 -4.86
N ALA A 21 2.70 10.91 -4.44
CA ALA A 21 1.32 10.48 -4.22
C ALA A 21 0.67 9.97 -5.51
N PHE A 22 0.87 10.68 -6.62
CA PHE A 22 0.35 10.27 -7.93
C PHE A 22 0.98 8.96 -8.41
N GLU A 23 2.28 8.77 -8.23
CA GLU A 23 2.95 7.50 -8.57
C GLU A 23 2.35 6.33 -7.80
N ILE A 24 2.16 6.46 -6.49
CA ILE A 24 1.56 5.41 -5.66
C ILE A 24 0.10 5.16 -6.05
N MET A 25 -0.69 6.23 -6.27
CA MET A 25 -2.08 6.09 -6.72
C MET A 25 -2.17 5.34 -8.04
N LYS A 26 -1.27 5.63 -8.99
CA LYS A 26 -1.22 4.94 -10.28
C LYS A 26 -0.92 3.45 -10.11
N ILE A 27 0.10 3.09 -9.32
CA ILE A 27 0.44 1.69 -9.03
C ILE A 27 -0.76 0.96 -8.42
N CYS A 28 -1.42 1.54 -7.43
CA CYS A 28 -2.58 0.93 -6.78
C CYS A 28 -3.77 0.81 -7.72
N SER A 29 -4.05 1.84 -8.53
CA SER A 29 -5.12 1.82 -9.53
C SER A 29 -4.91 0.72 -10.58
N ASP A 30 -3.70 0.59 -11.11
CA ASP A 30 -3.32 -0.42 -12.11
C ASP A 30 -3.48 -1.85 -11.57
N ASN A 31 -3.43 -2.04 -10.25
CA ASN A 31 -3.62 -3.32 -9.57
C ASN A 31 -5.01 -3.48 -8.91
N ASN A 32 -5.94 -2.56 -9.17
CA ASN A 32 -7.28 -2.52 -8.55
C ASN A 32 -7.25 -2.53 -7.00
N TRP A 33 -6.24 -1.90 -6.39
CA TRP A 33 -6.11 -1.76 -4.95
C TRP A 33 -6.66 -0.43 -4.45
N GLN A 34 -7.41 -0.48 -3.35
CA GLN A 34 -7.82 0.70 -2.60
C GLN A 34 -6.65 1.23 -1.78
N VAL A 35 -6.33 2.52 -1.91
CA VAL A 35 -5.23 3.19 -1.22
C VAL A 35 -5.67 4.55 -0.69
N ILE A 36 -5.15 4.91 0.48
CA ILE A 36 -5.25 6.26 1.07
C ILE A 36 -3.82 6.81 1.15
N VAL A 37 -3.60 7.94 0.49
CA VAL A 37 -2.29 8.60 0.43
C VAL A 37 -2.32 9.89 1.23
N GLY A 38 -1.50 9.96 2.29
CA GLY A 38 -1.23 11.20 3.02
C GLY A 38 0.01 11.89 2.48
N ILE A 39 -0.08 13.17 2.13
CA ILE A 39 1.08 14.00 1.78
C ILE A 39 1.54 14.72 3.05
N GLU A 40 2.66 14.27 3.61
CA GLU A 40 3.24 14.74 4.87
C GLU A 40 4.73 15.08 4.65
N PRO A 41 5.07 16.29 4.13
CA PRO A 41 6.44 16.65 3.77
C PRO A 41 7.41 16.64 4.97
N ASP A 42 6.91 16.88 6.17
CA ASP A 42 7.71 16.92 7.41
C ASP A 42 7.92 15.54 8.04
N LYS A 43 7.31 14.48 7.49
CA LYS A 43 7.41 13.13 8.01
C LYS A 43 8.14 12.21 7.06
N LYS A 44 8.72 11.15 7.61
CA LYS A 44 9.33 10.10 6.79
C LYS A 44 8.26 9.37 5.98
N GLU A 45 8.58 9.06 4.74
CA GLU A 45 7.71 8.25 3.88
C GLU A 45 7.49 6.85 4.46
N ASP A 46 6.25 6.37 4.32
CA ASP A 46 5.84 5.02 4.70
C ASP A 46 4.99 4.44 3.57
N ILE A 47 5.56 3.47 2.86
CA ILE A 47 4.92 2.76 1.74
C ILE A 47 4.77 1.25 2.03
N SER A 48 4.92 0.86 3.31
CA SER A 48 5.02 -0.54 3.73
C SER A 48 3.82 -1.39 3.27
N ASP A 49 2.62 -0.80 3.24
CA ASP A 49 1.41 -1.49 2.78
C ASP A 49 1.45 -1.78 1.28
N VAL A 50 1.93 -0.84 0.47
CA VAL A 50 2.09 -1.04 -0.99
C VAL A 50 3.20 -2.04 -1.26
N GLU A 51 4.30 -2.01 -0.51
CA GLU A 51 5.36 -3.02 -0.62
C GLU A 51 4.85 -4.43 -0.32
N ARG A 52 3.98 -4.58 0.69
CA ARG A 52 3.32 -5.85 1.01
C ARG A 52 2.32 -6.30 -0.04
N LEU A 53 1.67 -5.37 -0.75
CA LEU A 53 0.78 -5.68 -1.86
C LEU A 53 1.56 -6.17 -3.08
N LEU A 54 2.69 -5.53 -3.38
CA LEU A 54 3.60 -5.92 -4.46
C LEU A 54 4.34 -7.23 -4.15
N ASN A 55 4.70 -7.44 -2.88
CA ASN A 55 5.43 -8.61 -2.41
C ASN A 55 4.61 -9.35 -1.33
N PRO A 56 3.51 -10.01 -1.71
CA PRO A 56 2.71 -10.75 -0.75
C PRO A 56 3.57 -11.83 -0.08
N PRO A 57 3.54 -11.95 1.26
CA PRO A 57 4.32 -12.96 1.95
C PRO A 57 3.91 -14.35 1.46
N LYS A 58 4.90 -15.21 1.20
CA LYS A 58 4.64 -16.59 0.80
C LYS A 58 3.81 -17.28 1.89
N PRO A 59 2.80 -18.09 1.53
CA PRO A 59 2.05 -18.86 2.50
C PRO A 59 3.04 -19.70 3.32
N VAL A 60 2.99 -19.56 4.65
CA VAL A 60 3.73 -20.45 5.53
C VAL A 60 3.01 -21.80 5.44
N ILE A 61 3.60 -22.74 4.70
CA ILE A 61 3.08 -24.09 4.62
C ILE A 61 3.36 -24.72 5.99
N SER A 62 2.34 -24.80 6.83
CA SER A 62 2.42 -25.55 8.09
C SER A 62 2.49 -27.04 7.73
N LYS A 63 3.66 -27.67 7.87
CA LYS A 63 3.78 -29.12 7.76
C LYS A 63 3.04 -29.74 8.95
N SER A 64 1.99 -30.52 8.66
CA SER A 64 1.32 -31.41 9.61
C SER A 64 2.19 -32.63 9.93
#